data_AF-A0A2S8FFZ5-F1
#
_entry.id   AF-A0A2S8FFZ5-F1
#
_cell.length_a   1.000
_cell.length_b   1.000
_cell.length_c   1.000
_cell.angle_alpha   90.00
_cell.angle_beta   90.00
_cell.angle_gamma   90.00
#
_symmetry.space_group_name_H-M   'P 1'
#
loop_
_entity.id
_entity.type
_entity.pdbx_description
1 polymer ?
#
loop_
_entity_poly.entity_id
_entity_poly.type
_entity_poly.pdbx_seq_one_letter_code
_entity_poly.pdbx_strand_id
1 'polypeptide(L)'
;MRLRDALLRHPDTPFFARYEGLEEDTDDNQDDPSNWEVEPIDSPILRESETSDFFIVRAKHILPDGTIHDCYINLMLPERVSDFVYVLNDGELSTCYHHEVAGEVICAVPIDAYGDYELFYSRIAPDSGIKILKKGLELADQKSYIAEDLGYILRDENRMAEAAEMFQISANEEPTSPYIYSELAACYQAIGKLDLASQYEALLRKST
;
A
#
# COMPACT_ATOMS: atom_id res chain seq x y z
N MET A 1 0.41 1.53 24.13
CA MET A 1 -0.75 2.33 24.62
C MET A 1 -1.98 1.93 23.81
N ARG A 2 -3.21 2.01 24.33
CA ARG A 2 -4.40 1.58 23.56
C ARG A 2 -4.60 2.42 22.30
N LEU A 3 -5.04 1.79 21.20
CA LEU A 3 -5.15 2.42 19.87
C LEU A 3 -5.84 3.77 19.89
N ARG A 4 -7.06 3.87 20.43
CA ARG A 4 -7.81 5.12 20.50
C ARG A 4 -7.01 6.27 21.13
N ASP A 5 -6.33 5.99 22.23
CA ASP A 5 -5.53 6.99 22.93
C ASP A 5 -4.26 7.35 22.13
N ALA A 6 -3.70 6.39 21.40
CA ALA A 6 -2.58 6.63 20.49
C ALA A 6 -2.97 7.59 19.37
N LEU A 7 -4.11 7.36 18.71
CA LEU A 7 -4.61 8.19 17.62
C LEU A 7 -4.91 9.63 18.09
N LEU A 8 -5.47 9.79 19.29
CA LEU A 8 -5.77 11.09 19.88
C LEU A 8 -4.51 11.87 20.29
N ARG A 9 -3.47 11.20 20.80
CA ARG A 9 -2.23 11.84 21.26
C ARG A 9 -1.23 12.09 20.14
N HIS A 10 -1.29 11.30 19.08
CA HIS A 10 -0.34 11.31 17.97
C HIS A 10 -1.07 11.40 16.61
N PRO A 11 -1.87 12.46 16.37
CA PRO A 11 -2.72 12.55 15.17
C PRO A 11 -1.92 12.63 13.85
N ASP A 12 -0.68 13.11 13.92
CA ASP A 12 0.19 13.27 12.74
C ASP A 12 1.04 12.01 12.44
N THR A 13 1.03 11.02 13.34
CA THR A 13 1.81 9.79 13.15
C THR A 13 1.30 9.01 11.93
N PRO A 14 2.17 8.67 10.97
CA PRO A 14 1.77 7.95 9.75
C PRO A 14 1.24 6.53 10.04
N PHE A 15 1.87 5.82 10.96
CA PHE A 15 1.47 4.48 11.37
C PHE A 15 1.98 4.11 12.76
N PHE A 16 1.34 3.10 13.35
CA PHE A 16 1.64 2.57 14.65
C PHE A 16 1.91 1.07 14.52
N ALA A 17 2.91 0.55 15.23
CA ALA A 17 3.13 -0.89 15.34
C ALA A 17 2.36 -1.45 16.54
N ARG A 18 1.83 -2.67 16.41
CA ARG A 18 1.28 -3.42 17.54
C ARG A 18 2.44 -3.83 18.46
N TYR A 19 2.28 -3.57 19.75
CA TYR A 19 3.18 -4.03 20.78
C TYR A 19 2.92 -5.50 21.09
N GLU A 20 3.91 -6.35 20.89
CA GLU A 20 3.87 -7.77 21.28
C GLU A 20 4.57 -7.94 22.65
N GLY A 21 3.80 -7.80 23.73
CA GLY A 21 4.26 -8.09 25.09
C GLY A 21 4.07 -9.57 25.45
N LEU A 22 4.97 -10.13 26.26
CA LEU A 22 5.08 -11.54 26.68
C LEU A 22 3.88 -12.16 27.45
N GLU A 23 2.72 -11.50 27.55
CA GLU A 23 1.56 -12.08 28.23
C GLU A 23 0.63 -12.74 27.22
N GLU A 24 0.21 -13.98 27.53
CA GLU A 24 -0.63 -14.83 26.69
C GLU A 24 -1.78 -14.01 26.09
N ASP A 25 -1.65 -13.73 24.78
CA ASP A 25 -2.69 -13.12 23.96
C ASP A 25 -3.96 -13.98 24.11
N THR A 26 -4.87 -13.58 24.99
CA THR A 26 -6.20 -14.17 25.06
C THR A 26 -6.88 -13.97 23.70
N ASP A 27 -7.55 -15.00 23.17
CA ASP A 27 -8.26 -15.00 21.85
C ASP A 27 -8.95 -13.65 21.56
N ASP A 28 -9.67 -13.09 22.54
CA ASP A 28 -10.44 -11.85 22.42
C ASP A 28 -9.64 -10.58 22.04
N ASN A 29 -8.32 -10.52 22.34
CA ASN A 29 -7.47 -9.37 22.00
C ASN A 29 -6.81 -9.50 20.61
N GLN A 30 -6.76 -10.71 20.04
CA GLN A 30 -6.23 -10.94 18.69
C GLN A 30 -7.27 -10.56 17.63
N ASP A 31 -8.55 -10.83 17.91
CA ASP A 31 -9.63 -10.72 16.92
C ASP A 31 -10.13 -9.29 16.65
N ASP A 32 -9.95 -8.36 17.59
CA ASP A 32 -10.35 -6.95 17.42
C ASP A 32 -9.16 -5.99 17.56
N PRO A 33 -8.58 -5.53 16.44
CA PRO A 33 -7.43 -4.62 16.48
C PRO A 33 -7.70 -3.26 17.13
N SER A 34 -8.96 -2.90 17.38
CA SER A 34 -9.28 -1.70 18.15
C SER A 34 -8.81 -1.78 19.60
N ASN A 35 -8.61 -2.99 20.13
CA ASN A 35 -8.10 -3.24 21.46
C ASN A 35 -6.57 -3.28 21.53
N TRP A 36 -5.85 -3.21 20.42
CA TRP A 36 -4.40 -3.34 20.43
C TRP A 36 -3.72 -2.27 21.28
N GLU A 37 -2.65 -2.71 21.94
CA GLU A 37 -1.63 -1.78 22.40
C GLU A 37 -0.68 -1.51 21.23
N VAL A 38 -0.50 -0.23 20.94
CA VAL A 38 0.32 0.22 19.82
C VAL A 38 1.35 1.24 20.26
N GLU A 39 2.39 1.39 19.46
CA GLU A 39 3.43 2.41 19.57
C GLU A 39 3.55 3.22 18.28
N PRO A 40 3.68 4.55 18.36
CA PRO A 40 3.82 5.39 17.17
C PRO A 40 5.19 5.20 16.53
N ILE A 41 5.21 5.09 15.20
CA ILE A 41 6.47 5.07 14.43
C ILE A 41 6.61 6.39 13.68
N ASP A 42 7.71 7.10 13.96
CA ASP A 42 8.07 8.34 13.26
C ASP A 42 8.86 8.01 11.99
N SER A 43 8.17 7.47 10.99
CA SER A 43 8.72 7.23 9.65
C SER A 43 7.69 7.60 8.59
N PRO A 44 8.11 8.26 7.48
CA PRO A 44 7.20 8.63 6.40
C PRO A 44 6.84 7.47 5.46
N ILE A 45 7.44 6.29 5.66
CA ILE A 45 7.30 5.10 4.82
C ILE A 45 7.35 3.85 5.71
N LEU A 46 6.49 2.89 5.43
CA LEU A 46 6.42 1.62 6.16
C LEU A 46 7.30 0.57 5.47
N ARG A 47 7.98 -0.26 6.28
CA ARG A 47 8.85 -1.36 5.86
C ARG A 47 8.56 -2.58 6.75
N GLU A 48 9.01 -3.75 6.33
CA GLU A 48 9.08 -4.91 7.20
C GLU A 48 9.91 -4.59 8.45
N SER A 49 9.50 -5.14 9.60
CA SER A 49 10.13 -4.90 10.89
C SER A 49 10.44 -6.22 11.58
N GLU A 50 11.52 -6.27 12.36
CA GLU A 50 11.81 -7.41 13.24
C GLU A 50 10.93 -7.45 14.49
N THR A 51 10.20 -6.36 14.78
CA THR A 51 9.50 -6.17 16.06
C THR A 51 7.98 -6.29 15.98
N SER A 52 7.39 -6.23 14.78
CA SER A 52 5.94 -6.32 14.59
C SER A 52 5.62 -6.54 13.13
N ASP A 53 4.69 -7.45 12.87
CA ASP A 53 4.08 -7.65 11.54
C ASP A 53 2.73 -6.93 11.42
N PHE A 54 2.22 -6.35 12.52
CA PHE A 54 0.87 -5.80 12.62
C PHE A 54 0.89 -4.30 12.87
N PHE A 55 0.24 -3.55 12.00
CA PHE A 55 0.26 -2.09 12.02
C PHE A 55 -1.14 -1.50 11.98
N ILE A 56 -1.29 -0.30 12.53
CA ILE A 56 -2.39 0.61 12.21
C ILE A 56 -1.82 1.76 11.39
N VAL A 57 -2.32 1.93 10.16
CA VAL A 57 -1.75 2.84 9.16
C VAL A 57 -2.78 3.88 8.77
N ARG A 58 -2.35 5.14 8.58
CA ARG A 58 -3.22 6.17 8.01
C ARG A 58 -3.71 5.76 6.62
N ALA A 59 -4.98 6.02 6.37
CA ALA A 59 -5.67 5.70 5.13
C ALA A 59 -6.56 6.86 4.68
N LYS A 60 -7.10 6.73 3.47
CA LYS A 60 -8.07 7.65 2.89
C LYS A 60 -9.34 6.87 2.58
N HIS A 61 -10.46 7.34 3.11
CA HIS A 61 -11.80 6.88 2.75
C HIS A 61 -12.35 7.79 1.64
N ILE A 62 -12.58 7.22 0.47
CA ILE A 62 -13.01 7.90 -0.75
C ILE A 62 -14.48 7.54 -0.99
N LEU A 63 -15.37 8.50 -0.77
CA LEU A 63 -16.81 8.32 -0.95
C LEU A 63 -17.19 8.22 -2.44
N PRO A 64 -18.37 7.67 -2.78
CA PRO A 64 -18.83 7.54 -4.16
C PRO A 64 -18.91 8.86 -4.95
N ASP A 65 -19.02 10.00 -4.28
CA ASP A 65 -19.02 11.32 -4.90
C ASP A 65 -17.62 11.93 -5.09
N GLY A 66 -16.56 11.20 -4.70
CA GLY A 66 -15.17 11.62 -4.74
C GLY A 66 -14.69 12.41 -3.51
N THR A 67 -15.54 12.63 -2.50
CA THR A 67 -15.12 13.24 -1.23
C THR A 67 -14.15 12.33 -0.49
N ILE A 68 -13.08 12.90 0.08
CA ILE A 68 -12.04 12.14 0.77
C ILE A 68 -11.99 12.51 2.25
N HIS A 69 -12.06 11.49 3.12
CA HIS A 69 -11.89 11.60 4.56
C HIS A 69 -10.65 10.86 5.03
N ASP A 70 -10.07 11.33 6.13
CA ASP A 70 -8.98 10.62 6.81
C ASP A 70 -9.57 9.48 7.65
N CYS A 71 -8.94 8.32 7.56
CA CYS A 71 -9.22 7.16 8.39
C CYS A 71 -7.92 6.41 8.70
N TYR A 72 -8.03 5.25 9.33
CA TYR A 72 -6.94 4.32 9.53
C TYR A 72 -7.37 2.92 9.11
N ILE A 73 -6.41 2.06 8.83
CA ILE A 73 -6.64 0.64 8.53
C ILE A 73 -5.69 -0.23 9.36
N ASN A 74 -6.08 -1.46 9.65
CA ASN A 74 -5.11 -2.46 10.08
C ASN A 74 -4.31 -2.91 8.86
N LEU A 75 -3.06 -3.25 9.05
CA LEU A 75 -2.22 -3.76 7.99
C LEU A 75 -1.28 -4.84 8.54
N MET A 76 -1.28 -5.99 7.90
CA MET A 76 -0.34 -7.07 8.16
C MET A 76 0.69 -7.13 7.05
N LEU A 77 1.97 -7.10 7.41
CA LEU A 77 3.08 -7.40 6.50
C LEU A 77 3.50 -8.88 6.67
N PRO A 78 4.11 -9.51 5.63
CA PRO A 78 4.46 -8.95 4.32
C PRO A 78 3.33 -8.91 3.29
N GLU A 79 2.22 -9.65 3.47
CA GLU A 79 1.20 -9.80 2.43
C GLU A 79 0.33 -8.55 2.19
N ARG A 80 0.48 -7.50 3.02
CA ARG A 80 -0.31 -6.26 2.99
C ARG A 80 -1.81 -6.50 3.13
N VAL A 81 -2.19 -7.38 4.05
CA VAL A 81 -3.61 -7.70 4.31
C VAL A 81 -4.23 -6.65 5.22
N SER A 82 -5.42 -6.19 4.86
CA SER A 82 -6.20 -5.21 5.62
C SER A 82 -7.68 -5.59 5.59
N ASP A 83 -8.29 -5.70 6.76
CA ASP A 83 -9.69 -6.16 6.92
C ASP A 83 -10.59 -5.05 7.45
N PHE A 84 -10.04 -4.18 8.28
CA PHE A 84 -10.76 -3.20 9.09
C PHE A 84 -10.37 -1.77 8.75
N VAL A 85 -11.38 -0.91 8.82
CA VAL A 85 -11.29 0.54 8.69
C VAL A 85 -11.69 1.16 10.02
N TYR A 86 -10.87 2.09 10.50
CA TYR A 86 -11.08 2.83 11.74
C TYR A 86 -11.30 4.31 11.45
N VAL A 87 -12.35 4.88 12.02
CA VAL A 87 -12.67 6.30 11.90
C VAL A 87 -12.73 6.91 13.29
N LEU A 88 -11.98 8.00 13.50
CA LEU A 88 -11.95 8.72 14.77
C LEU A 88 -12.75 10.02 14.62
N ASN A 89 -13.92 10.09 15.27
CA ASN A 89 -14.81 11.25 15.24
C ASN A 89 -15.04 11.78 16.67
N ASP A 90 -14.69 13.03 16.94
CA ASP A 90 -14.85 13.66 18.26
C ASP A 90 -14.30 12.83 19.43
N GLY A 91 -13.26 12.03 19.16
CA GLY A 91 -12.62 11.14 20.11
C GLY A 91 -13.34 9.80 20.32
N GLU A 92 -14.37 9.47 19.56
CA GLU A 92 -14.93 8.12 19.48
C GLU A 92 -14.31 7.38 18.29
N LEU A 93 -13.84 6.15 18.53
CA LEU A 93 -13.26 5.28 17.50
C LEU A 93 -14.32 4.29 17.06
N SER A 94 -14.71 4.34 15.79
CA SER A 94 -15.58 3.35 15.16
C SER A 94 -14.77 2.44 14.25
N THR A 95 -15.14 1.16 14.22
CA THR A 95 -14.50 0.12 13.39
C THR A 95 -15.55 -0.54 12.49
N CYS A 96 -15.18 -0.87 11.26
CA CYS A 96 -16.00 -1.64 10.32
C CYS A 96 -15.10 -2.39 9.34
N TYR A 97 -15.65 -3.35 8.60
CA TYR A 97 -14.92 -4.01 7.51
C TYR A 97 -14.86 -3.15 6.25
N HIS A 98 -13.85 -3.36 5.39
CA HIS A 98 -13.74 -2.68 4.09
C HIS A 98 -15.00 -2.79 3.24
N HIS A 99 -15.69 -3.94 3.24
CA HIS A 99 -16.90 -4.15 2.44
C HIS A 99 -18.15 -3.46 3.00
N GLU A 100 -18.08 -2.90 4.22
CA GLU A 100 -19.18 -2.19 4.87
C GLU A 100 -19.11 -0.67 4.63
N VAL A 101 -17.97 -0.15 4.20
CA VAL A 101 -17.82 1.28 3.88
C VAL A 101 -18.47 1.62 2.54
N ALA A 102 -19.04 2.83 2.44
CA ALA A 102 -19.46 3.36 1.15
C ALA A 102 -18.25 3.88 0.38
N GLY A 103 -18.05 3.43 -0.87
CA GLY A 103 -16.92 3.87 -1.70
C GLY A 103 -15.70 2.96 -1.53
N GLU A 104 -14.50 3.54 -1.46
CA GLU A 104 -13.23 2.82 -1.47
C GLU A 104 -12.32 3.33 -0.34
N VAL A 105 -11.40 2.48 0.14
CA VAL A 105 -10.37 2.87 1.12
C VAL A 105 -9.01 2.52 0.55
N ILE A 106 -8.07 3.47 0.61
CA ILE A 106 -6.68 3.26 0.19
C ILE A 106 -5.72 3.62 1.31
N CYS A 107 -4.57 2.94 1.37
CA CYS A 107 -3.49 3.28 2.28
C CYS A 107 -2.93 4.67 1.96
N ALA A 108 -2.64 5.48 2.97
CA ALA A 108 -2.10 6.84 2.84
C ALA A 108 -0.59 6.94 3.10
N VAL A 109 0.06 5.80 3.39
CA VAL A 109 1.49 5.71 3.71
C VAL A 109 2.15 4.79 2.68
N PRO A 110 3.23 5.23 2.01
CA PRO A 110 3.96 4.35 1.10
C PRO A 110 4.55 3.14 1.85
N ILE A 111 4.59 1.99 1.19
CA ILE A 111 5.09 0.74 1.76
C ILE A 111 6.24 0.23 0.88
N ASP A 112 7.44 0.13 1.44
CA ASP A 112 8.63 -0.45 0.81
C ASP A 112 8.76 -1.91 1.29
N ALA A 113 7.84 -2.74 0.80
CA ALA A 113 7.76 -4.19 1.01
C ALA A 113 6.95 -4.79 -0.15
N TYR A 114 7.04 -6.09 -0.42
CA TYR A 114 6.20 -6.74 -1.43
C TYR A 114 4.70 -6.64 -1.07
N GLY A 115 3.79 -6.76 -2.06
CA GLY A 115 2.36 -6.89 -1.80
C GLY A 115 1.49 -6.52 -2.99
N ASP A 116 0.21 -6.28 -2.73
CA ASP A 116 -0.77 -5.92 -3.76
C ASP A 116 -0.88 -4.38 -3.91
N TYR A 117 -0.92 -3.92 -5.15
CA TYR A 117 -1.08 -2.51 -5.51
C TYR A 117 -2.51 -2.00 -5.27
N GLU A 118 -3.50 -2.91 -5.20
CA GLU A 118 -4.90 -2.55 -4.96
C GLU A 118 -5.09 -1.81 -3.63
N LEU A 119 -4.22 -2.03 -2.64
CA LEU A 119 -4.20 -1.27 -1.39
C LEU A 119 -4.03 0.25 -1.60
N PHE A 120 -3.44 0.65 -2.72
CA PHE A 120 -3.27 2.05 -3.11
C PHE A 120 -4.22 2.48 -4.23
N TYR A 121 -4.96 1.56 -4.84
CA TYR A 121 -5.74 1.87 -6.04
C TYR A 121 -7.20 2.19 -5.72
N SER A 122 -7.61 3.39 -6.11
CA SER A 122 -9.02 3.80 -6.12
C SER A 122 -9.46 4.05 -7.55
N ARG A 123 -10.56 3.43 -7.98
CA ARG A 123 -11.18 3.70 -9.28
C ARG A 123 -11.96 5.01 -9.27
N ILE A 124 -12.34 5.48 -8.08
CA ILE A 124 -13.02 6.78 -7.89
C ILE A 124 -12.01 7.93 -7.99
N ALA A 125 -10.83 7.80 -7.35
CA ALA A 125 -9.82 8.84 -7.27
C ALA A 125 -8.38 8.29 -7.43
N PRO A 126 -8.02 7.78 -8.63
CA PRO A 126 -6.75 7.08 -8.86
C PRO A 126 -5.50 7.94 -8.58
N ASP A 127 -5.59 9.24 -8.83
CA ASP A 127 -4.49 10.18 -8.58
C ASP A 127 -4.08 10.25 -7.10
N SER A 128 -4.97 9.86 -6.17
CA SER A 128 -4.66 9.83 -4.73
C SER A 128 -3.56 8.80 -4.43
N GLY A 129 -3.75 7.56 -4.89
CA GLY A 129 -2.76 6.47 -4.76
C GLY A 129 -1.47 6.76 -5.51
N ILE A 130 -1.59 7.25 -6.75
CA ILE A 130 -0.44 7.65 -7.58
C ILE A 130 0.44 8.68 -6.86
N LYS A 131 -0.16 9.67 -6.20
CA LYS A 131 0.58 10.69 -5.45
C LYS A 131 1.31 10.10 -4.24
N ILE A 132 0.69 9.16 -3.54
CA ILE A 132 1.28 8.47 -2.38
C ILE A 132 2.49 7.65 -2.81
N LEU A 133 2.34 6.85 -3.87
CA LEU A 133 3.42 6.01 -4.40
C LEU A 133 4.56 6.83 -5.01
N LYS A 134 4.27 7.94 -5.71
CA LYS A 134 5.32 8.86 -6.20
C LYS A 134 6.18 9.40 -5.06
N LYS A 135 5.57 9.77 -3.93
CA LYS A 135 6.31 10.16 -2.73
C LYS A 135 7.09 8.98 -2.14
N GLY A 136 6.50 7.78 -2.12
CA GLY A 136 7.18 6.56 -1.70
C GLY A 136 8.45 6.26 -2.50
N LEU A 137 8.41 6.45 -3.81
CA LEU A 137 9.53 6.22 -4.71
C LEU A 137 10.76 7.12 -4.42
N GLU A 138 10.52 8.29 -3.84
CA GLU A 138 11.57 9.22 -3.37
C GLU A 138 12.20 8.77 -2.04
N LEU A 139 11.49 7.95 -1.26
CA LEU A 139 11.83 7.57 0.12
C LEU A 139 12.32 6.11 0.25
N ALA A 140 12.01 5.25 -0.72
CA ALA A 140 12.32 3.83 -0.69
C ALA A 140 13.80 3.55 -0.87
N ASP A 141 14.27 2.51 -0.18
CA ASP A 141 15.63 2.00 -0.36
C ASP A 141 15.69 1.06 -1.57
N GLN A 142 14.64 0.24 -1.73
CA GLN A 142 14.41 -0.60 -2.91
C GLN A 142 13.20 -0.06 -3.68
N LYS A 143 13.41 0.41 -4.90
CA LYS A 143 12.33 1.07 -5.65
C LYS A 143 11.43 0.09 -6.37
N SER A 144 11.87 -1.17 -6.56
CA SER A 144 11.11 -2.19 -7.27
C SER A 144 9.65 -2.31 -6.82
N TYR A 145 9.40 -2.49 -5.51
CA TYR A 145 8.04 -2.70 -5.01
C TYR A 145 7.10 -1.53 -5.33
N ILE A 146 7.52 -0.32 -4.97
CA ILE A 146 6.71 0.89 -5.18
C ILE A 146 6.57 1.23 -6.67
N ALA A 147 7.62 0.98 -7.46
CA ALA A 147 7.57 1.19 -8.90
C ALA A 147 6.61 0.20 -9.57
N GLU A 148 6.54 -1.05 -9.12
CA GLU A 148 5.57 -2.01 -9.64
C GLU A 148 4.14 -1.64 -9.25
N ASP A 149 3.89 -1.29 -7.98
CA ASP A 149 2.58 -0.83 -7.54
C ASP A 149 2.09 0.35 -8.39
N LEU A 150 2.98 1.33 -8.60
CA LEU A 150 2.67 2.51 -9.40
C LEU A 150 2.49 2.15 -10.89
N GLY A 151 3.30 1.22 -11.41
CA GLY A 151 3.20 0.72 -12.78
C GLY A 151 1.86 0.06 -13.07
N TYR A 152 1.37 -0.78 -12.15
CA TYR A 152 0.06 -1.44 -12.27
C TYR A 152 -1.08 -0.44 -12.27
N ILE A 153 -1.11 0.52 -11.33
CA ILE A 153 -2.14 1.56 -11.31
C ILE A 153 -2.11 2.39 -12.61
N LEU A 154 -0.93 2.80 -13.07
CA LEU A 154 -0.80 3.60 -14.30
C LEU A 154 -1.25 2.82 -15.54
N ARG A 155 -0.97 1.52 -15.61
CA ARG A 155 -1.43 0.63 -16.69
C ARG A 155 -2.95 0.56 -16.71
N ASP A 156 -3.57 0.35 -15.57
CA ASP A 156 -5.02 0.21 -15.44
C ASP A 156 -5.76 1.52 -15.76
N GLU A 157 -5.11 2.67 -15.48
CA GLU A 157 -5.53 4.00 -15.92
C GLU A 157 -5.15 4.33 -17.38
N ASN A 158 -4.68 3.35 -18.15
CA ASN A 158 -4.28 3.47 -19.56
C ASN A 158 -3.15 4.50 -19.82
N ARG A 159 -2.34 4.81 -18.80
CA ARG A 159 -1.16 5.70 -18.87
C ARG A 159 0.09 4.91 -19.23
N MET A 160 0.02 4.18 -20.35
CA MET A 160 1.00 3.15 -20.75
C MET A 160 2.45 3.64 -20.83
N ALA A 161 2.69 4.89 -21.22
CA ALA A 161 4.03 5.46 -21.26
C ALA A 161 4.64 5.62 -19.86
N GLU A 162 3.86 6.12 -18.90
CA GLU A 162 4.31 6.25 -17.50
C GLU A 162 4.41 4.88 -16.82
N ALA A 163 3.48 3.97 -17.10
CA ALA A 163 3.55 2.60 -16.61
C ALA A 163 4.85 1.90 -17.06
N ALA A 164 5.23 2.06 -18.34
CA ALA A 164 6.50 1.56 -18.85
C ALA A 164 7.71 2.14 -18.10
N GLU A 165 7.70 3.43 -17.76
CA GLU A 165 8.78 4.05 -16.98
C GLU A 165 8.92 3.40 -15.60
N MET A 166 7.79 3.09 -14.94
CA MET A 166 7.81 2.49 -13.60
C MET A 166 8.23 1.01 -13.63
N PHE A 167 7.65 0.19 -14.52
CA PHE A 167 8.11 -1.19 -14.68
C PHE A 167 9.57 -1.28 -15.11
N GLN A 168 10.06 -0.28 -15.85
CA GLN A 168 11.48 -0.18 -16.20
C GLN A 168 12.39 0.06 -15.00
N ILE A 169 11.94 0.80 -13.97
CA ILE A 169 12.69 0.97 -12.71
C ILE A 169 12.85 -0.39 -12.03
N SER A 170 11.74 -1.12 -11.82
CA SER A 170 11.77 -2.46 -11.23
C SER A 170 12.65 -3.44 -12.03
N ALA A 171 12.52 -3.46 -13.36
CA ALA A 171 13.31 -4.32 -14.23
C ALA A 171 14.83 -4.02 -14.20
N ASN A 172 15.24 -2.81 -13.80
CA ASN A 172 16.64 -2.41 -13.69
C ASN A 172 17.25 -2.71 -12.31
N GLU A 173 16.41 -2.84 -11.28
CA GLU A 173 16.83 -3.23 -9.94
C GLU A 173 16.70 -4.75 -9.81
N GLU A 174 15.77 -5.22 -8.99
CA GLU A 174 15.40 -6.62 -8.87
C GLU A 174 13.88 -6.70 -8.95
N PRO A 175 13.30 -7.15 -10.08
CA PRO A 175 11.86 -7.23 -10.20
C PRO A 175 11.31 -8.32 -9.28
N THR A 176 10.15 -8.10 -8.69
CA THR A 176 9.53 -9.08 -7.77
C THR A 176 9.18 -10.39 -8.47
N SER A 177 9.02 -10.33 -9.79
CA SER A 177 8.68 -11.46 -10.64
C SER A 177 9.19 -11.27 -12.06
N PRO A 178 9.56 -12.36 -12.78
CA PRO A 178 9.81 -12.31 -14.21
C PRO A 178 8.65 -11.70 -15.03
N TYR A 179 7.42 -11.76 -14.52
CA TYR A 179 6.24 -11.20 -15.19
C TYR A 179 6.28 -9.67 -15.35
N ILE A 180 7.13 -8.96 -14.60
CA ILE A 180 7.37 -7.53 -14.84
C ILE A 180 7.91 -7.28 -16.26
N TYR A 181 8.68 -8.22 -16.84
CA TYR A 181 9.11 -8.11 -18.23
C TYR A 181 7.93 -8.21 -19.22
N SER A 182 6.90 -9.02 -18.94
CA SER A 182 5.69 -9.03 -19.78
C SER A 182 4.88 -7.75 -19.64
N GLU A 183 4.75 -7.20 -18.43
CA GLU A 183 4.05 -5.93 -18.21
C GLU A 183 4.73 -4.78 -18.96
N LEU A 184 6.06 -4.71 -18.86
CA LEU A 184 6.86 -3.72 -19.57
C LEU A 184 6.78 -3.91 -21.10
N ALA A 185 6.84 -5.15 -21.59
CA ALA A 185 6.67 -5.44 -23.01
C ALA A 185 5.29 -5.01 -23.52
N ALA A 186 4.22 -5.33 -22.80
CA ALA A 186 2.85 -4.94 -23.14
C ALA A 186 2.70 -3.41 -23.19
N CYS A 187 3.27 -2.69 -22.20
CA CYS A 187 3.28 -1.23 -22.22
C CYS A 187 4.02 -0.69 -23.45
N TYR A 188 5.18 -1.25 -23.79
CA TYR A 188 5.94 -0.86 -24.99
C TYR A 188 5.19 -1.14 -26.31
N GLN A 189 4.49 -2.27 -26.40
CA GLN A 189 3.62 -2.56 -27.55
C GLN A 189 2.52 -1.51 -27.69
N ALA A 190 1.84 -1.19 -26.58
CA ALA A 190 0.74 -0.22 -26.58
C ALA A 190 1.17 1.19 -27.02
N ILE A 191 2.41 1.59 -26.73
CA ILE A 191 2.98 2.88 -27.17
C ILE A 191 3.80 2.79 -28.48
N GLY A 192 3.76 1.65 -29.18
CA GLY A 192 4.37 1.47 -30.50
C GLY A 192 5.90 1.26 -30.50
N LYS A 193 6.53 1.01 -29.34
CA LYS A 193 7.97 0.73 -29.21
C LYS A 193 8.25 -0.78 -29.35
N LEU A 194 7.96 -1.33 -30.52
CA LEU A 194 7.97 -2.78 -30.78
C LEU A 194 9.33 -3.46 -30.57
N ASP A 195 10.43 -2.76 -30.82
CA ASP A 195 11.78 -3.28 -30.61
C ASP A 195 12.05 -3.55 -29.11
N LEU A 196 11.66 -2.61 -28.25
CA LEU A 196 11.78 -2.76 -26.79
C LEU A 196 10.85 -3.85 -26.27
N ALA A 197 9.61 -3.92 -26.79
CA ALA A 197 8.70 -5.00 -26.45
C ALA A 197 9.31 -6.38 -26.74
N SER A 198 9.85 -6.57 -27.94
CA SER A 198 10.50 -7.82 -28.35
C SER A 198 11.71 -8.17 -27.48
N GLN A 199 12.46 -7.16 -27.05
CA GLN A 199 13.59 -7.32 -26.12
C GLN A 199 13.13 -7.87 -24.77
N TYR A 200 12.09 -7.28 -24.17
CA TYR A 200 11.59 -7.70 -22.85
C TYR A 200 10.86 -9.05 -22.89
N GLU A 201 10.16 -9.37 -23.97
CA GLU A 201 9.63 -10.74 -24.18
C GLU A 201 10.76 -11.78 -24.25
N ALA A 202 11.90 -11.43 -24.86
CA ALA A 202 13.06 -12.31 -24.90
C ALA A 202 13.74 -12.47 -23.54
N LEU A 203 13.70 -11.45 -22.67
CA LEU A 203 14.15 -11.55 -21.29
C LEU A 203 13.25 -12.47 -20.48
N LEU A 204 11.93 -12.31 -20.55
CA LEU A 204 10.97 -13.20 -19.90
C LEU A 204 11.22 -14.68 -20.25
N ARG A 205 11.38 -14.99 -21.54
CA ARG A 205 11.66 -16.37 -22.00
C ARG A 205 12.95 -16.98 -21.44
N LYS A 206 13.90 -16.16 -21.00
CA LYS A 206 15.15 -16.63 -20.39
C LYS A 206 15.03 -16.80 -18.88
N SER A 207 14.01 -16.21 -18.27
CA SER A 207 13.74 -16.21 -16.84
C SER A 207 12.73 -17.28 -16.41
N THR A 208 12.10 -17.98 -17.35
CA THR A 208 11.17 -19.10 -17.16
C THR A 208 11.81 -20.43 -17.55
#